data_AF-A0A3N2Q8H2-F1
#
_entry.id   AF-A0A3N2Q8H2-F1
#
_cell.length_a   1.000
_cell.length_b   1.000
_cell.length_c   1.000
_cell.angle_alpha   90.00
_cell.angle_beta   90.00
_cell.angle_gamma   90.00
#
_symmetry.space_group_name_H-M   'P 1'
#
loop_
_entity.id
_entity.type
_entity.pdbx_description
1 polymer ?
#
loop_
_entity_poly.entity_id
_entity_poly.type
_entity_poly.pdbx_seq_one_letter_code
_entity_poly.pdbx_strand_id
1 'polypeptide(L)'
;MICLTQIRLTLPWSLLIRHHLTSLVPLSSIRETPKKMKHFLTWGLLALRPLVTAAPTPDQEEDDTPLPLVIWHGLGDTYNSEGMQYVASLAEAQHPGIFVHTIQLGDDANADRSATFIGNVTTQLETVCAELAAHPILSTAPAIDAIGFSQGGQFLRGYIERCNRPPVRSLMTFGSQHNGIVRFRACADRDFLCHGAMALLRFNTWSSFVQARLVPAQYFRDPSPDQFPRYLENSNFLADINNEREEKNATYAANMARLENFVMYMFEDDTTVIPKETAWFEEVNGTEVVPLRARQLYREDWLGLRALDRKGGLRFRQIPGDHMQIGEEVLNSTFAEFLGPAGKKFAVEKEGAADGLVFEELQIVIF
;
A
#
# COMPACT_ATOMS: atom_id res chain seq x y z
N MET A 1 -23.00 51.63 25.11
CA MET A 1 -23.72 52.69 24.36
C MET A 1 -23.92 52.16 22.95
N ILE A 2 -25.14 51.72 22.58
CA ILE A 2 -25.54 51.19 21.24
C ILE A 2 -24.84 49.84 20.90
N CYS A 3 -25.50 48.67 20.72
CA CYS A 3 -26.51 48.20 19.74
C CYS A 3 -25.94 48.05 18.30
N LEU A 4 -26.40 47.21 17.35
CA LEU A 4 -27.31 46.03 17.22
C LEU A 4 -27.09 45.50 15.75
N THR A 5 -27.31 44.25 15.27
CA THR A 5 -27.87 42.97 15.77
C THR A 5 -27.17 41.78 15.05
N GLN A 6 -27.61 40.53 15.27
CA GLN A 6 -27.26 39.33 14.47
C GLN A 6 -27.84 39.34 13.03
N ILE A 7 -27.31 38.48 12.15
CA ILE A 7 -28.08 37.87 11.05
C ILE A 7 -27.94 36.34 11.13
N ARG A 8 -29.08 35.66 11.25
CA ARG A 8 -29.27 34.23 10.89
C ARG A 8 -30.21 34.18 9.70
N LEU A 9 -29.98 33.29 8.75
CA LEU A 9 -31.00 32.87 7.79
C LEU A 9 -31.04 31.33 7.70
N THR A 10 -32.25 30.81 7.62
CA THR A 10 -32.58 29.38 7.67
C THR A 10 -33.26 28.95 6.38
N LEU A 11 -32.93 27.75 5.88
CA LEU A 11 -33.67 27.10 4.78
C LEU A 11 -34.50 25.93 5.33
N PRO A 12 -35.83 25.89 5.12
CA PRO A 12 -36.70 24.83 5.62
C PRO A 12 -36.90 23.67 4.62
N TRP A 13 -37.18 22.48 5.14
CA TRP A 13 -37.76 21.35 4.39
C TRP A 13 -39.29 21.43 4.39
N SER A 14 -39.95 21.15 3.25
CA SER A 14 -41.35 20.65 3.09
C SER A 14 -41.86 20.90 1.65
N LEU A 15 -42.89 20.22 1.12
CA LEU A 15 -43.32 18.82 1.21
C LEU A 15 -44.38 18.57 0.10
N LEU A 16 -44.53 17.32 -0.38
CA LEU A 16 -45.76 16.69 -0.93
C LEU A 16 -46.65 17.38 -2.00
N ILE A 17 -47.00 16.65 -3.08
CA ILE A 17 -48.39 16.25 -3.47
C ILE A 17 -48.38 15.41 -4.78
N ARG A 18 -49.49 14.70 -5.08
CA ARG A 18 -49.64 13.66 -6.12
C ARG A 18 -50.69 14.01 -7.21
N HIS A 19 -50.70 13.16 -8.25
CA HIS A 19 -51.84 12.72 -9.11
C HIS A 19 -52.05 13.40 -10.47
N HIS A 20 -51.88 12.62 -11.55
CA HIS A 20 -52.94 11.94 -12.36
C HIS A 20 -52.25 10.68 -13.00
N LEU A 21 -52.85 9.48 -13.14
CA LEU A 21 -54.02 9.05 -13.95
C LEU A 21 -53.79 9.32 -15.47
N THR A 22 -53.92 8.39 -16.42
CA THR A 22 -54.44 7.00 -16.40
C THR A 22 -54.02 6.23 -17.67
N SER A 23 -53.77 4.92 -17.58
CA SER A 23 -54.38 3.91 -18.48
C SER A 23 -54.16 2.48 -17.93
N LEU A 24 -54.89 1.49 -18.46
CA LEU A 24 -55.11 0.19 -17.85
C LEU A 24 -55.01 -0.96 -18.89
N VAL A 25 -54.44 -2.11 -18.45
CA VAL A 25 -55.04 -3.48 -18.53
C VAL A 25 -55.11 -4.21 -19.90
N PRO A 26 -54.91 -5.55 -19.98
CA PRO A 26 -54.27 -6.50 -19.05
C PRO A 26 -53.30 -7.53 -19.70
N LEU A 27 -52.76 -8.43 -18.87
CA LEU A 27 -52.21 -9.72 -19.29
C LEU A 27 -53.31 -10.69 -19.75
N SER A 28 -52.93 -11.68 -20.55
CA SER A 28 -53.46 -13.05 -20.42
C SER A 28 -52.31 -14.05 -20.47
N SER A 29 -52.47 -15.21 -19.83
CA SER A 29 -51.41 -16.20 -19.62
C SER A 29 -51.94 -17.60 -19.88
N ILE A 30 -51.28 -18.35 -20.77
CA ILE A 30 -51.48 -19.79 -20.93
C ILE A 30 -50.10 -20.48 -20.99
N ARG A 31 -49.86 -21.42 -20.07
CA ARG A 31 -48.84 -22.45 -20.23
C ARG A 31 -49.44 -23.60 -21.02
N GLU A 32 -48.71 -24.20 -21.96
CA GLU A 32 -48.77 -25.66 -22.11
C GLU A 32 -47.56 -26.25 -22.84
N THR A 33 -47.19 -27.46 -22.40
CA THR A 33 -46.34 -28.45 -23.07
C THR A 33 -46.99 -29.81 -22.77
N PRO A 34 -46.61 -30.96 -23.39
CA PRO A 34 -45.54 -31.18 -24.37
C PRO A 34 -45.96 -32.06 -25.58
N LYS A 35 -45.01 -32.36 -26.48
CA LYS A 35 -44.73 -33.76 -26.92
C LYS A 35 -43.44 -33.87 -27.74
N LYS A 36 -42.79 -35.03 -27.65
CA LYS A 36 -41.70 -35.45 -28.54
C LYS A 36 -42.28 -36.17 -29.75
N MET A 37 -41.74 -35.94 -30.94
CA MET A 37 -41.83 -36.93 -32.02
C MET A 37 -40.56 -36.88 -32.88
N LYS A 38 -39.95 -38.04 -33.13
CA LYS A 38 -38.80 -38.18 -34.04
C LYS A 38 -39.31 -38.20 -35.48
N HIS A 39 -38.55 -37.62 -36.41
CA HIS A 39 -38.47 -38.08 -37.80
C HIS A 39 -37.05 -37.79 -38.33
N PHE A 40 -36.50 -38.69 -39.14
CA PHE A 40 -35.25 -38.47 -39.86
C PHE A 40 -35.54 -37.80 -41.20
N LEU A 41 -34.70 -36.85 -41.63
CA LEU A 41 -34.42 -36.67 -43.04
C LEU A 41 -33.01 -36.13 -43.25
N THR A 42 -32.25 -36.78 -44.13
CA THR A 42 -30.85 -36.47 -44.41
C THR A 42 -30.71 -35.56 -45.62
N TRP A 43 -30.03 -34.43 -45.47
CA TRP A 43 -29.44 -33.67 -46.59
C TRP A 43 -28.02 -33.25 -46.22
N GLY A 44 -27.03 -33.89 -46.85
CA GLY A 44 -25.62 -33.60 -46.65
C GLY A 44 -25.17 -32.41 -47.48
N LEU A 45 -25.10 -31.23 -46.87
CA LEU A 45 -24.46 -30.06 -47.46
C LEU A 45 -22.96 -30.09 -47.14
N LEU A 46 -22.14 -30.50 -48.11
CA LEU A 46 -20.69 -30.57 -47.97
C LEU A 46 -20.07 -29.16 -48.05
N ALA A 47 -20.17 -28.41 -46.96
CA ALA A 47 -19.62 -27.06 -46.85
C ALA A 47 -18.07 -27.10 -46.86
N LEU A 48 -17.48 -26.87 -48.04
CA LEU A 48 -16.05 -26.59 -48.21
C LEU A 48 -15.68 -25.33 -47.41
N ARG A 49 -15.19 -25.52 -46.19
CA ARG A 49 -14.52 -24.45 -45.44
C ARG A 49 -13.20 -24.13 -46.15
N PRO A 50 -12.92 -22.86 -46.51
CA PRO A 50 -11.58 -22.50 -46.94
C PRO A 50 -10.61 -22.73 -45.78
N LEU A 51 -9.51 -23.43 -46.03
CA LEU A 51 -8.44 -23.57 -45.06
C LEU A 51 -7.69 -22.24 -44.99
N VAL A 52 -8.19 -21.33 -44.15
CA VAL A 52 -7.46 -20.11 -43.79
C VAL A 52 -6.25 -20.57 -42.98
N THR A 53 -5.11 -20.68 -43.66
CA THR A 53 -3.80 -20.74 -43.00
C THR A 53 -3.62 -19.42 -42.27
N ALA A 54 -3.86 -19.43 -40.96
CA ALA A 54 -3.41 -18.34 -40.12
C ALA A 54 -1.90 -18.22 -40.32
N ALA A 55 -1.46 -17.08 -40.87
CA ALA A 55 -0.06 -16.71 -40.76
C ALA A 55 0.30 -16.69 -39.26
N PRO A 56 1.51 -17.09 -38.85
CA PRO A 56 1.96 -16.82 -37.50
C PRO A 56 1.76 -15.33 -37.25
N THR A 57 1.06 -14.98 -36.17
CA THR A 57 1.18 -13.65 -35.59
C THR A 57 2.67 -13.37 -35.39
N PRO A 58 3.18 -12.16 -35.70
CA PRO A 58 4.54 -11.83 -35.34
C PRO A 58 4.70 -12.14 -33.85
N ASP A 59 5.77 -12.87 -33.51
CA ASP A 59 6.02 -13.25 -32.13
C ASP A 59 5.97 -11.99 -31.27
N GLN A 60 5.18 -12.03 -30.19
CA GLN A 60 5.32 -11.02 -29.16
C GLN A 60 6.64 -11.35 -28.46
N GLU A 61 7.72 -10.72 -28.93
CA GLU A 61 8.96 -10.61 -28.18
C GLU A 61 8.56 -10.17 -26.76
N GLU A 62 8.79 -11.05 -25.78
CA GLU A 62 8.49 -10.74 -24.38
C GLU A 62 9.40 -9.58 -23.99
N ASP A 63 8.82 -8.38 -23.88
CA ASP A 63 9.51 -7.16 -23.49
C ASP A 63 10.30 -7.42 -22.21
N ASP A 64 11.62 -7.51 -22.37
CA ASP A 64 12.60 -7.83 -21.33
C ASP A 64 13.13 -6.57 -20.64
N THR A 65 12.57 -5.40 -20.97
CA THR A 65 12.79 -4.14 -20.23
C THR A 65 12.30 -4.30 -18.79
N PRO A 66 13.15 -4.09 -17.77
CA PRO A 66 12.72 -4.12 -16.37
C PRO A 66 11.63 -3.08 -16.08
N LEU A 67 10.65 -3.40 -15.24
CA LEU A 67 9.71 -2.40 -14.75
C LEU A 67 10.47 -1.32 -13.95
N PRO A 68 10.07 -0.04 -14.05
CA PRO A 68 10.65 1.01 -13.23
C PRO A 68 10.50 0.75 -11.73
N LEU A 69 11.53 1.11 -10.96
CA LEU A 69 11.56 1.01 -9.50
C LEU A 69 11.30 2.37 -8.86
N VAL A 70 10.27 2.46 -8.03
CA VAL A 70 10.04 3.63 -7.16
C VAL A 70 10.56 3.36 -5.75
N ILE A 71 11.38 4.26 -5.22
CA ILE A 71 11.94 4.16 -3.87
C ILE A 71 11.32 5.24 -2.96
N TRP A 72 10.91 4.86 -1.74
CA TRP A 72 10.58 5.81 -0.67
C TRP A 72 11.44 5.55 0.57
N HIS A 73 12.27 6.54 0.92
CA HIS A 73 13.22 6.48 2.04
C HIS A 73 12.57 6.61 3.43
N GLY A 74 13.39 6.44 4.47
CA GLY A 74 12.98 6.45 5.87
C GLY A 74 12.82 7.85 6.49
N LEU A 75 12.51 7.85 7.79
CA LEU A 75 12.53 9.05 8.64
C LEU A 75 13.98 9.40 8.95
N GLY A 76 14.39 10.65 8.71
CA GLY A 76 15.77 11.08 8.88
C GLY A 76 16.59 11.12 7.58
N ASP A 77 16.21 10.32 6.59
CA ASP A 77 16.92 10.15 5.31
C ASP A 77 16.49 11.18 4.24
N THR A 78 17.11 11.13 3.05
CA THR A 78 16.77 11.94 1.87
C THR A 78 16.82 11.15 0.57
N TYR A 79 16.02 11.56 -0.41
CA TYR A 79 15.91 10.97 -1.76
C TYR A 79 17.24 10.70 -2.48
N ASN A 80 18.27 11.48 -2.16
CA ASN A 80 19.59 11.48 -2.76
C ASN A 80 20.73 11.13 -1.79
N SER A 81 20.43 10.50 -0.64
CA SER A 81 21.48 10.07 0.30
C SER A 81 22.40 9.01 -0.32
N GLU A 82 23.59 8.80 0.27
CA GLU A 82 24.51 7.75 -0.18
C GLU A 82 23.85 6.36 -0.10
N GLY A 83 23.00 6.12 0.91
CA GLY A 83 22.19 4.91 1.03
C GLY A 83 21.19 4.75 -0.12
N MET A 84 20.39 5.77 -0.42
CA MET A 84 19.42 5.72 -1.52
C MET A 84 20.08 5.59 -2.90
N GLN A 85 21.19 6.30 -3.14
CA GLN A 85 21.99 6.17 -4.37
C GLN A 85 22.58 4.76 -4.51
N TYR A 86 23.07 4.17 -3.41
CA TYR A 86 23.64 2.82 -3.43
C TYR A 86 22.56 1.75 -3.67
N VAL A 87 21.40 1.83 -3.00
CA VAL A 87 20.22 0.98 -3.27
C VAL A 87 19.82 1.05 -4.75
N ALA A 88 19.78 2.24 -5.35
CA ALA A 88 19.52 2.40 -6.78
C ALA A 88 20.60 1.75 -7.66
N SER A 89 21.88 1.86 -7.27
CA SER A 89 22.99 1.25 -8.00
C SER A 89 22.97 -0.28 -7.96
N LEU A 90 22.52 -0.90 -6.86
CA LEU A 90 22.33 -2.34 -6.75
C LEU A 90 21.16 -2.83 -7.62
N ALA A 91 20.08 -2.04 -7.72
CA ALA A 91 18.96 -2.35 -8.61
C ALA A 91 19.40 -2.35 -10.09
N GLU A 92 20.16 -1.34 -10.53
CA GLU A 92 20.72 -1.27 -11.89
C GLU A 92 21.79 -2.35 -12.15
N ALA A 93 22.62 -2.70 -11.16
CA ALA A 93 23.58 -3.79 -11.28
C ALA A 93 22.88 -5.17 -11.43
N GLN A 94 21.73 -5.35 -10.78
CA GLN A 94 20.95 -6.59 -10.84
C GLN A 94 20.00 -6.64 -12.06
N HIS A 95 19.53 -5.50 -12.56
CA HIS A 95 18.65 -5.36 -13.74
C HIS A 95 19.10 -4.17 -14.61
N PRO A 96 20.10 -4.34 -15.49
CA PRO A 96 20.64 -3.23 -16.29
C PRO A 96 19.58 -2.55 -17.16
N GLY A 97 19.55 -1.22 -17.14
CA GLY A 97 18.56 -0.39 -17.81
C GLY A 97 17.26 -0.15 -17.02
N ILE A 98 17.21 -0.49 -15.74
CA ILE A 98 16.02 -0.23 -14.90
C ILE A 98 15.91 1.25 -14.56
N PHE A 99 14.78 1.88 -14.88
CA PHE A 99 14.55 3.26 -14.47
C PHE A 99 14.22 3.33 -12.97
N VAL A 100 15.15 3.83 -12.16
CA VAL A 100 14.96 4.07 -10.72
C VAL A 100 14.55 5.52 -10.47
N HIS A 101 13.51 5.72 -9.66
CA HIS A 101 13.06 7.03 -9.19
C HIS A 101 12.86 7.00 -7.66
N THR A 102 13.71 7.71 -6.92
CA THR A 102 13.47 7.96 -5.50
C THR A 102 12.56 9.17 -5.33
N ILE A 103 11.48 9.00 -4.56
CA ILE A 103 10.53 10.06 -4.22
C ILE A 103 11.24 11.17 -3.43
N GLN A 104 10.94 12.43 -3.76
CA GLN A 104 11.49 13.64 -3.14
C GLN A 104 10.35 14.56 -2.68
N LEU A 105 10.36 14.99 -1.41
CA LEU A 105 9.32 15.84 -0.82
C LEU A 105 9.77 17.30 -0.63
N GLY A 106 9.82 18.05 -1.74
CA GLY A 106 10.16 19.47 -1.76
C GLY A 106 11.47 19.77 -2.51
N ASP A 107 11.85 21.04 -2.61
CA ASP A 107 12.81 21.50 -3.61
C ASP A 107 14.26 21.00 -3.42
N ASP A 108 14.66 20.62 -2.20
CA ASP A 108 15.99 20.11 -1.88
C ASP A 108 16.00 19.06 -0.76
N ALA A 109 17.17 18.44 -0.54
CA ALA A 109 17.37 17.40 0.47
C ALA A 109 17.09 17.85 1.92
N ASN A 110 17.20 19.13 2.28
CA ASN A 110 16.85 19.62 3.61
C ASN A 110 15.33 19.76 3.77
N ALA A 111 14.64 20.23 2.72
CA ALA A 111 13.18 20.26 2.69
C ALA A 111 12.59 18.85 2.77
N ASP A 112 13.14 17.93 1.98
CA ASP A 112 12.82 16.50 1.95
C ASP A 112 13.03 15.83 3.32
N ARG A 113 14.23 15.96 3.91
CA ARG A 113 14.52 15.46 5.27
C ARG A 113 13.55 16.00 6.30
N SER A 114 13.24 17.30 6.24
CA SER A 114 12.30 17.98 7.13
C SER A 114 10.88 17.42 6.96
N ALA A 115 10.45 17.15 5.73
CA ALA A 115 9.15 16.58 5.42
C ALA A 115 8.96 15.17 6.02
N THR A 116 10.04 14.40 6.22
CA THR A 116 9.96 13.10 6.92
C THR A 116 9.50 13.20 8.39
N PHE A 117 9.68 14.37 9.03
CA PHE A 117 9.23 14.65 10.40
C PHE A 117 8.01 15.58 10.45
N ILE A 118 8.04 16.67 9.69
CA ILE A 118 7.11 17.79 9.78
C ILE A 118 6.28 17.87 8.50
N GLY A 119 5.01 17.48 8.60
CA GLY A 119 4.10 17.43 7.46
C GLY A 119 2.77 16.74 7.76
N ASN A 120 1.94 16.63 6.72
CA ASN A 120 0.72 15.85 6.71
C ASN A 120 0.89 14.73 5.68
N VAL A 121 0.88 13.47 6.11
CA VAL A 121 1.14 12.31 5.25
C VAL A 121 0.08 12.19 4.15
N THR A 122 -1.16 12.61 4.42
CA THR A 122 -2.22 12.63 3.40
C THR A 122 -1.90 13.61 2.27
N THR A 123 -1.39 14.81 2.59
CA THR A 123 -0.99 15.80 1.57
C THR A 123 0.31 15.41 0.85
N GLN A 124 1.25 14.74 1.55
CA GLN A 124 2.44 14.16 0.92
C GLN A 124 2.06 13.09 -0.11
N LEU A 125 1.09 12.22 0.22
CA LEU A 125 0.55 11.23 -0.71
C LEU A 125 -0.20 11.86 -1.88
N GLU A 126 -0.94 12.96 -1.67
CA GLU A 126 -1.56 13.72 -2.77
C GLU A 126 -0.51 14.27 -3.75
N THR A 127 0.61 14.80 -3.25
CA THR A 127 1.75 15.24 -4.08
C THR A 127 2.36 14.07 -4.87
N VAL A 128 2.71 12.96 -4.21
CA VAL A 128 3.31 11.78 -4.86
C VAL A 128 2.35 11.13 -5.87
N CYS A 129 1.05 11.07 -5.56
CA CYS A 129 0.00 10.64 -6.48
C CYS A 129 -0.14 11.54 -7.72
N ALA A 130 0.25 12.82 -7.64
CA ALA A 130 0.26 13.73 -8.78
C ALA A 130 1.58 13.63 -9.57
N GLU A 131 2.72 13.50 -8.88
CA GLU A 131 4.06 13.42 -9.49
C GLU A 131 4.26 12.13 -10.30
N LEU A 132 4.11 10.96 -9.67
CA LEU A 132 4.31 9.66 -10.34
C LEU A 132 3.34 9.50 -11.53
N ALA A 133 2.16 10.10 -11.42
CA ALA A 133 1.13 10.15 -12.45
C ALA A 133 1.39 11.13 -13.60
N ALA A 134 2.34 12.04 -13.47
CA ALA A 134 2.77 13.02 -14.47
C ALA A 134 4.18 12.76 -15.01
N HIS A 135 4.99 12.01 -14.27
CA HIS A 135 6.35 11.64 -14.65
C HIS A 135 6.36 10.85 -15.98
N PRO A 136 7.12 11.27 -17.02
CA PRO A 136 6.96 10.78 -18.39
C PRO A 136 7.22 9.27 -18.54
N ILE A 137 8.22 8.72 -17.83
CA ILE A 137 8.53 7.28 -17.86
C ILE A 137 7.49 6.50 -17.04
N LEU A 138 7.43 6.76 -15.72
CA LEU A 138 6.54 6.04 -14.80
C LEU A 138 5.07 6.03 -15.23
N SER A 139 4.52 7.16 -15.69
CA SER A 139 3.10 7.27 -16.10
C SER A 139 2.77 6.56 -17.42
N THR A 140 3.77 6.13 -18.21
CA THR A 140 3.60 5.37 -19.45
C THR A 140 4.00 3.90 -19.33
N ALA A 141 4.67 3.51 -18.25
CA ALA A 141 4.97 2.11 -17.94
C ALA A 141 3.69 1.29 -17.67
N PRO A 142 3.63 0.00 -18.04
CA PRO A 142 2.45 -0.85 -17.81
C PRO A 142 2.18 -1.09 -16.31
N ALA A 143 3.23 -1.09 -15.51
CA ALA A 143 3.22 -1.06 -14.05
C ALA A 143 4.59 -0.54 -13.55
N ILE A 144 4.71 -0.34 -12.24
CA ILE A 144 5.99 -0.08 -11.54
C ILE A 144 6.18 -1.12 -10.42
N ASP A 145 7.42 -1.38 -10.00
CA ASP A 145 7.68 -1.99 -8.70
C ASP A 145 8.08 -0.90 -7.68
N ALA A 146 7.93 -1.18 -6.38
CA ALA A 146 8.16 -0.20 -5.34
C ALA A 146 8.89 -0.79 -4.12
N ILE A 147 9.86 -0.05 -3.57
CA ILE A 147 10.58 -0.41 -2.34
C ILE A 147 10.52 0.72 -1.30
N GLY A 148 10.13 0.40 -0.07
CA GLY A 148 9.97 1.35 1.02
C GLY A 148 10.80 1.02 2.25
N PHE A 149 11.55 2.00 2.74
CA PHE A 149 12.41 1.88 3.90
C PHE A 149 11.79 2.56 5.12
N SER A 150 11.71 1.84 6.25
CA SER A 150 11.04 2.32 7.47
C SER A 150 9.66 2.90 7.13
N GLN A 151 9.38 4.16 7.50
CA GLN A 151 8.07 4.78 7.25
C GLN A 151 7.64 4.83 5.76
N GLY A 152 8.59 4.87 4.83
CA GLY A 152 8.34 4.93 3.39
C GLY A 152 7.53 3.73 2.87
N GLY A 153 7.63 2.56 3.51
CA GLY A 153 6.86 1.38 3.10
C GLY A 153 5.36 1.45 3.42
N GLN A 154 4.96 2.01 4.57
CA GLN A 154 3.53 2.29 4.78
C GLN A 154 3.05 3.50 3.96
N PHE A 155 3.93 4.41 3.55
CA PHE A 155 3.57 5.50 2.64
C PHE A 155 3.33 4.99 1.21
N LEU A 156 4.22 4.15 0.65
CA LEU A 156 3.99 3.47 -0.63
C LEU A 156 2.72 2.61 -0.61
N ARG A 157 2.43 1.92 0.51
CA ARG A 157 1.15 1.25 0.73
C ARG A 157 -0.03 2.23 0.65
N GLY A 158 0.05 3.38 1.32
CA GLY A 158 -0.95 4.44 1.24
C GLY A 158 -1.15 5.00 -0.18
N TYR A 159 -0.09 5.07 -0.99
CA TYR A 159 -0.15 5.44 -2.41
C TYR A 159 -0.90 4.39 -3.25
N ILE A 160 -0.58 3.10 -3.05
CA ILE A 160 -1.28 1.97 -3.70
C ILE A 160 -2.75 1.98 -3.32
N GLU A 161 -3.08 2.13 -2.05
CA GLU A 161 -4.46 2.14 -1.60
C GLU A 161 -5.24 3.32 -2.19
N ARG A 162 -4.69 4.55 -2.10
CA ARG A 162 -5.41 5.79 -2.43
C ARG A 162 -5.46 6.13 -3.92
N CYS A 163 -4.44 5.83 -4.73
CA CYS A 163 -4.41 6.28 -6.13
C CYS A 163 -3.86 5.27 -7.16
N ASN A 164 -2.83 4.48 -6.84
CA ASN A 164 -2.29 3.39 -7.68
C ASN A 164 -2.12 3.72 -9.18
N ARG A 165 -1.56 4.89 -9.50
CA ARG A 165 -1.41 5.37 -10.89
C ARG A 165 -0.05 6.07 -11.08
N PRO A 166 0.93 5.45 -11.79
CA PRO A 166 0.90 4.10 -12.37
C PRO A 166 0.63 2.98 -11.34
N PRO A 167 0.10 1.83 -11.78
CA PRO A 167 -0.21 0.72 -10.89
C PRO A 167 1.08 0.03 -10.41
N VAL A 168 1.15 -0.26 -9.11
CA VAL A 168 2.26 -1.08 -8.57
C VAL A 168 2.01 -2.56 -8.82
N ARG A 169 3.06 -3.29 -9.21
CA ARG A 169 3.09 -4.76 -9.30
C ARG A 169 3.61 -5.37 -8.00
N SER A 170 4.88 -5.14 -7.64
CA SER A 170 5.47 -5.62 -6.39
C SER A 170 5.75 -4.48 -5.44
N LEU A 171 5.36 -4.62 -4.17
CA LEU A 171 5.77 -3.76 -3.07
C LEU A 171 6.68 -4.54 -2.12
N MET A 172 7.89 -4.02 -1.87
CA MET A 172 8.82 -4.55 -0.88
C MET A 172 8.98 -3.52 0.25
N THR A 173 8.86 -3.93 1.51
CA THR A 173 8.97 -3.02 2.66
C THR A 173 9.94 -3.55 3.72
N PHE A 174 10.79 -2.65 4.23
CA PHE A 174 11.82 -2.97 5.23
C PHE A 174 11.53 -2.25 6.54
N GLY A 175 11.19 -3.01 7.59
CA GLY A 175 10.90 -2.48 8.94
C GLY A 175 9.71 -1.52 8.99
N SER A 176 8.81 -1.56 8.00
CA SER A 176 7.76 -0.56 7.83
C SER A 176 6.59 -0.76 8.78
N GLN A 177 6.06 0.33 9.32
CA GLN A 177 5.14 0.29 10.45
C GLN A 177 3.69 0.12 10.01
N HIS A 178 3.39 -1.03 9.40
CA HIS A 178 2.10 -1.30 8.76
C HIS A 178 0.93 -1.33 9.75
N ASN A 179 1.14 -1.76 11.00
CA ASN A 179 0.18 -1.63 12.09
C ASN A 179 0.49 -0.44 13.03
N GLY A 180 1.36 0.48 12.61
CA GLY A 180 1.80 1.63 13.40
C GLY A 180 2.78 1.30 14.52
N ILE A 181 3.00 2.28 15.40
CA ILE A 181 3.85 2.17 16.60
C ILE A 181 3.08 2.55 17.87
N VAL A 182 3.35 1.84 18.97
CA VAL A 182 2.75 2.11 20.30
C VAL A 182 3.61 3.10 21.12
N ARG A 183 4.86 3.30 20.70
CA ARG A 183 5.81 4.28 21.26
C ARG A 183 6.90 4.56 20.24
N PHE A 184 7.40 5.78 20.29
CA PHE A 184 8.62 6.19 19.58
C PHE A 184 9.85 5.73 20.37
N ARG A 185 10.97 5.52 19.69
CA ARG A 185 12.28 5.29 20.31
C ARG A 185 12.62 6.45 21.27
N ALA A 186 13.42 6.19 22.29
CA ALA A 186 13.99 7.26 23.09
C ALA A 186 14.94 8.10 22.23
N CYS A 187 14.72 9.42 22.17
CA CYS A 187 15.66 10.35 21.56
C CYS A 187 17.02 10.27 22.26
N ALA A 188 18.12 10.42 21.51
CA ALA A 188 19.44 10.60 22.11
C ALA A 188 19.50 11.93 22.89
N ASP A 189 20.24 11.98 24.00
CA ASP A 189 20.25 13.07 25.00
C ASP A 189 20.55 14.50 24.50
N ARG A 190 20.90 14.65 23.22
CA ARG A 190 21.23 15.92 22.55
C ARG A 190 20.31 16.26 21.38
N ASP A 191 19.36 15.39 21.04
CA ASP A 191 18.36 15.65 20.01
C ASP A 191 17.18 16.42 20.59
N PHE A 192 17.38 17.73 20.75
CA PHE A 192 16.37 18.65 21.25
C PHE A 192 15.13 18.75 20.35
N LEU A 193 15.23 18.40 19.06
CA LEU A 193 14.11 18.39 18.13
C LEU A 193 13.22 17.17 18.36
N CYS A 194 13.80 15.97 18.43
CA CYS A 194 13.09 14.75 18.82
C CYS A 194 12.50 14.90 20.23
N HIS A 195 13.26 15.40 21.22
CA HIS A 195 12.73 15.63 22.57
C HIS A 195 11.55 16.61 22.58
N GLY A 196 11.58 17.67 21.77
CA GLY A 196 10.48 18.61 21.60
C GLY A 196 9.23 17.98 20.94
N ALA A 197 9.41 17.23 19.86
CA ALA A 197 8.35 16.47 19.22
C ALA A 197 7.73 15.43 20.17
N MET A 198 8.55 14.73 20.94
CA MET A 198 8.14 13.74 21.95
C MET A 198 7.36 14.35 23.11
N ALA A 199 7.70 15.58 23.54
CA ALA A 199 6.92 16.31 24.51
C ALA A 199 5.53 16.69 23.95
N LEU A 200 5.48 17.18 22.70
CA LEU A 200 4.23 17.56 22.04
C LEU A 200 3.29 16.35 21.82
N LEU A 201 3.86 15.20 21.44
CA LEU A 201 3.14 13.91 21.35
C LEU A 201 2.51 13.54 22.69
N ARG A 202 3.33 13.34 23.73
CA ARG A 202 2.91 12.79 25.04
C ARG A 202 1.73 13.52 25.70
N PHE A 203 1.50 14.79 25.38
CA PHE A 203 0.37 15.55 25.92
C PHE A 203 -0.76 15.82 24.91
N ASN A 204 -0.57 15.60 23.60
CA ASN A 204 -1.53 16.04 22.59
C ASN A 204 -1.57 15.28 21.24
N THR A 205 -1.11 14.01 21.19
CA THR A 205 -1.05 13.18 19.95
C THR A 205 -2.30 13.26 19.08
N TRP A 206 -3.49 13.23 19.68
CA TRP A 206 -4.77 13.16 18.97
C TRP A 206 -5.35 14.53 18.56
N SER A 207 -4.65 15.64 18.83
CA SER A 207 -5.11 16.95 18.34
C SER A 207 -4.92 17.09 16.84
N SER A 208 -5.87 17.76 16.19
CA SER A 208 -5.78 18.14 14.77
C SER A 208 -4.57 19.01 14.45
N PHE A 209 -3.98 19.71 15.43
CA PHE A 209 -2.71 20.41 15.24
C PHE A 209 -1.56 19.45 14.98
N VAL A 210 -1.42 18.41 15.83
CA VAL A 210 -0.35 17.41 15.79
C VAL A 210 -0.56 16.43 14.63
N GLN A 211 -1.77 15.90 14.48
CA GLN A 211 -2.15 14.97 13.41
C GLN A 211 -2.03 15.58 12.00
N ALA A 212 -1.98 16.91 11.86
CA ALA A 212 -1.77 17.57 10.58
C ALA A 212 -0.34 18.13 10.38
N ARG A 213 0.60 17.89 11.30
CA ARG A 213 1.95 18.50 11.27
C ARG A 213 3.11 17.61 11.69
N LEU A 214 2.89 16.52 12.44
CA LEU A 214 3.96 15.65 12.90
C LEU A 214 3.76 14.27 12.27
N VAL A 215 4.61 13.91 11.32
CA VAL A 215 4.47 12.69 10.51
C VAL A 215 4.45 11.42 11.38
N PRO A 216 5.36 11.24 12.36
CA PRO A 216 5.30 10.10 13.29
C PRO A 216 4.02 10.01 14.13
N ALA A 217 3.32 11.12 14.39
CA ALA A 217 2.04 11.08 15.13
C ALA A 217 0.93 10.39 14.33
N GLN A 218 1.03 10.37 13.01
CA GLN A 218 -0.04 9.98 12.09
C GLN A 218 -0.09 8.45 11.87
N TYR A 219 1.01 7.75 12.20
CA TYR A 219 1.08 6.29 12.34
C TYR A 219 1.36 5.81 13.77
N PHE A 220 1.10 6.65 14.77
CA PHE A 220 0.97 6.21 16.15
C PHE A 220 -0.37 5.48 16.34
N ARG A 221 -0.35 4.28 16.94
CA ARG A 221 -1.52 3.45 17.23
C ARG A 221 -1.41 2.90 18.65
N ASP A 222 -2.14 3.49 19.58
CA ASP A 222 -2.24 2.99 20.95
C ASP A 222 -3.45 2.03 21.07
N PRO A 223 -3.24 0.73 21.36
CA PRO A 223 -4.31 -0.24 21.51
C PRO A 223 -5.01 -0.18 22.88
N SER A 224 -4.64 0.74 23.79
CA SER A 224 -5.30 0.84 25.09
C SER A 224 -6.80 1.13 24.94
N PRO A 225 -7.69 0.58 25.80
CA PRO A 225 -9.13 0.81 25.69
C PRO A 225 -9.57 2.29 25.78
N ASP A 226 -8.75 3.16 26.37
CA ASP A 226 -9.01 4.59 26.51
C ASP A 226 -8.41 5.46 25.39
N GLN A 227 -7.36 5.00 24.69
CA GLN A 227 -6.76 5.71 23.55
C GLN A 227 -7.22 5.16 22.19
N PHE A 228 -7.54 3.88 22.05
CA PHE A 228 -7.92 3.28 20.78
C PHE A 228 -9.16 3.94 20.11
N PRO A 229 -10.21 4.35 20.85
CA PRO A 229 -11.30 5.13 20.25
C PRO A 229 -10.84 6.49 19.69
N ARG A 230 -9.86 7.14 20.35
CA ARG A 230 -9.28 8.41 19.90
C ARG A 230 -8.38 8.24 18.69
N TYR A 231 -7.67 7.11 18.58
CA TYR A 231 -6.93 6.71 17.39
C TYR A 231 -7.87 6.59 16.18
N LEU A 232 -8.96 5.83 16.31
CA LEU A 232 -9.95 5.65 15.24
C LEU A 232 -10.60 6.97 14.81
N GLU A 233 -10.93 7.84 15.76
CA GLU A 233 -11.49 9.16 15.46
C GLU A 233 -10.45 10.09 14.79
N ASN A 234 -9.26 10.25 15.39
CA ASN A 234 -8.38 11.39 15.11
C ASN A 234 -7.13 11.07 14.25
N SER A 235 -6.78 9.79 14.01
CA SER A 235 -5.59 9.46 13.19
C SER A 235 -5.78 9.94 11.73
N ASN A 236 -4.92 10.89 11.30
CA ASN A 236 -5.00 11.51 9.97
C ASN A 236 -4.54 10.59 8.82
N PHE A 237 -3.91 9.45 9.14
CA PHE A 237 -3.30 8.55 8.16
C PHE A 237 -3.55 7.07 8.47
N LEU A 238 -3.02 6.53 9.56
CA LEU A 238 -2.99 5.07 9.75
C LEU A 238 -4.38 4.44 9.96
N ALA A 239 -5.29 5.06 10.72
CA ALA A 239 -6.65 4.51 10.86
C ALA A 239 -7.48 4.57 9.56
N ASP A 240 -7.07 5.43 8.61
CA ASP A 240 -7.62 5.51 7.26
C ASP A 240 -7.05 4.40 6.37
N ILE A 241 -5.72 4.32 6.23
CA ILE A 241 -5.08 3.29 5.39
C ILE A 241 -5.08 1.89 6.02
N ASN A 242 -5.41 1.72 7.30
CA ASN A 242 -5.73 0.40 7.84
C ASN A 242 -7.21 0.02 7.64
N ASN A 243 -8.02 0.97 7.14
CA ASN A 243 -9.46 0.83 6.97
C ASN A 243 -10.15 0.41 8.29
N GLU A 244 -9.64 0.90 9.43
CA GLU A 244 -10.03 0.49 10.79
C GLU A 244 -11.31 1.21 11.28
N ARG A 245 -11.70 2.31 10.63
CA ARG A 245 -12.97 3.02 10.87
C ARG A 245 -14.17 2.17 10.43
N GLU A 246 -15.39 2.51 10.90
CA GLU A 246 -16.60 1.72 10.60
C GLU A 246 -16.83 1.55 9.09
N GLU A 247 -16.94 2.67 8.36
CA GLU A 247 -17.04 2.69 6.90
C GLU A 247 -15.73 2.18 6.25
N LYS A 248 -15.84 1.26 5.29
CA LYS A 248 -14.70 0.64 4.61
C LYS A 248 -14.55 1.19 3.19
N ASN A 249 -13.37 1.74 2.89
CA ASN A 249 -13.03 2.14 1.53
C ASN A 249 -12.71 0.91 0.66
N ALA A 250 -13.63 0.53 -0.21
CA ALA A 250 -13.49 -0.64 -1.08
C ALA A 250 -12.36 -0.48 -2.13
N THR A 251 -11.98 0.75 -2.48
CA THR A 251 -10.89 1.03 -3.43
C THR A 251 -9.53 0.58 -2.88
N TYR A 252 -9.30 0.73 -1.57
CA TYR A 252 -8.04 0.37 -0.92
C TYR A 252 -7.81 -1.14 -1.04
N ALA A 253 -8.82 -1.94 -0.68
CA ALA A 253 -8.81 -3.39 -0.87
C ALA A 253 -8.71 -3.80 -2.35
N ALA A 254 -9.41 -3.12 -3.26
CA ALA A 254 -9.37 -3.41 -4.69
C ALA A 254 -8.04 -3.07 -5.36
N ASN A 255 -7.23 -2.17 -4.77
CA ASN A 255 -5.89 -1.84 -5.24
C ASN A 255 -4.84 -2.78 -4.65
N MET A 256 -4.82 -3.00 -3.34
CA MET A 256 -3.88 -3.92 -2.68
C MET A 256 -4.03 -5.37 -3.18
N ALA A 257 -5.25 -5.83 -3.48
CA ALA A 257 -5.47 -7.15 -4.08
C ALA A 257 -4.94 -7.30 -5.53
N ARG A 258 -4.55 -6.20 -6.20
CA ARG A 258 -3.96 -6.25 -7.55
C ARG A 258 -2.49 -6.61 -7.54
N LEU A 259 -1.73 -6.16 -6.54
CA LEU A 259 -0.30 -6.45 -6.36
C LEU A 259 0.01 -7.92 -6.66
N GLU A 260 1.08 -8.20 -7.39
CA GLU A 260 1.56 -9.58 -7.54
C GLU A 260 2.32 -10.03 -6.29
N ASN A 261 3.10 -9.13 -5.69
CA ASN A 261 3.79 -9.36 -4.42
C ASN A 261 3.65 -8.17 -3.46
N PHE A 262 3.44 -8.46 -2.19
CA PHE A 262 3.67 -7.56 -1.06
C PHE A 262 4.58 -8.30 -0.08
N VAL A 263 5.84 -7.85 0.01
CA VAL A 263 6.93 -8.53 0.70
C VAL A 263 7.34 -7.70 1.90
N MET A 264 7.13 -8.24 3.10
CA MET A 264 7.36 -7.53 4.36
C MET A 264 8.60 -8.11 5.07
N TYR A 265 9.66 -7.31 5.15
CA TYR A 265 10.90 -7.63 5.87
C TYR A 265 10.86 -7.06 7.29
N MET A 266 10.97 -7.95 8.28
CA MET A 266 11.11 -7.61 9.69
C MET A 266 12.57 -7.82 10.13
N PHE A 267 13.14 -6.84 10.83
CA PHE A 267 14.45 -6.96 11.46
C PHE A 267 14.34 -7.74 12.78
N GLU A 268 15.26 -8.67 13.04
CA GLU A 268 15.23 -9.54 14.22
C GLU A 268 15.42 -8.77 15.52
N ASP A 269 16.31 -7.77 15.54
CA ASP A 269 16.70 -7.04 16.74
C ASP A 269 16.23 -5.57 16.73
N ASP A 270 15.14 -5.25 15.99
CA ASP A 270 14.64 -3.88 15.84
C ASP A 270 14.36 -3.19 17.19
N THR A 271 15.14 -2.17 17.51
CA THR A 271 15.02 -1.34 18.72
C THR A 271 14.38 0.03 18.45
N THR A 272 13.96 0.29 17.21
CA THR A 272 13.43 1.59 16.76
C THR A 272 11.93 1.52 16.53
N VAL A 273 11.46 0.46 15.88
CA VAL A 273 10.05 0.19 15.58
C VAL A 273 9.47 -0.70 16.68
N ILE A 274 8.48 -0.17 17.41
CA ILE A 274 7.95 -0.83 18.60
C ILE A 274 6.41 -0.84 18.57
N PRO A 275 5.76 -2.03 18.53
CA PRO A 275 6.33 -3.37 18.36
C PRO A 275 6.98 -3.55 16.98
N LYS A 276 7.98 -4.43 16.84
CA LYS A 276 8.67 -4.71 15.55
C LYS A 276 7.79 -5.55 14.61
N GLU A 277 6.93 -6.37 15.21
CA GLU A 277 5.97 -7.28 14.58
C GLU A 277 4.93 -6.52 13.73
N THR A 278 4.82 -5.19 13.91
CA THR A 278 4.12 -4.28 13.00
C THR A 278 4.60 -4.36 11.54
N ALA A 279 5.86 -4.76 11.32
CA ALA A 279 6.44 -5.00 9.99
C ALA A 279 5.65 -6.06 9.21
N TRP A 280 5.19 -7.10 9.91
CA TRP A 280 4.33 -8.17 9.37
C TRP A 280 2.83 -7.90 9.58
N PHE A 281 2.46 -6.63 9.81
CA PHE A 281 1.08 -6.20 10.05
C PHE A 281 0.45 -6.81 11.33
N GLU A 282 1.26 -7.37 12.23
CA GLU A 282 0.79 -8.06 13.43
C GLU A 282 0.44 -7.09 14.56
N GLU A 283 -0.26 -7.58 15.59
CA GLU A 283 -0.75 -6.77 16.70
C GLU A 283 -0.28 -7.32 18.04
N VAL A 284 0.46 -6.51 18.80
CA VAL A 284 1.07 -6.91 20.07
C VAL A 284 0.32 -6.32 21.25
N ASN A 285 -0.16 -7.18 22.14
CA ASN A 285 -0.88 -6.82 23.35
C ASN A 285 -0.12 -7.33 24.59
N GLY A 286 0.69 -6.46 25.20
CA GLY A 286 1.58 -6.82 26.30
C GLY A 286 2.69 -7.77 25.86
N THR A 287 2.47 -9.07 26.02
CA THR A 287 3.38 -10.15 25.57
C THR A 287 2.72 -11.11 24.56
N GLU A 288 1.47 -10.88 24.18
CA GLU A 288 0.77 -11.68 23.16
C GLU A 288 0.97 -11.03 21.79
N VAL A 289 1.38 -11.82 20.79
CA VAL A 289 1.49 -11.40 19.39
C VAL A 289 0.36 -12.06 18.60
N VAL A 290 -0.50 -11.24 18.00
CA VAL A 290 -1.63 -11.70 17.17
C VAL A 290 -1.22 -11.57 15.69
N PRO A 291 -0.94 -12.69 14.99
CA PRO A 291 -0.46 -12.64 13.62
C PRO A 291 -1.53 -12.13 12.66
N LEU A 292 -1.12 -11.48 11.56
CA LEU A 292 -2.04 -10.83 10.59
C LEU A 292 -3.23 -11.73 10.21
N ARG A 293 -2.99 -13.01 9.92
CA ARG A 293 -4.04 -13.97 9.51
C ARG A 293 -5.12 -14.20 10.58
N ALA A 294 -4.84 -13.93 11.86
CA ALA A 294 -5.79 -13.99 12.96
C ALA A 294 -6.53 -12.65 13.21
N ARG A 295 -6.00 -11.52 12.72
CA ARG A 295 -6.60 -10.19 12.91
C ARG A 295 -7.93 -10.04 12.16
N GLN A 296 -8.82 -9.18 12.66
CA GLN A 296 -10.14 -8.97 12.06
C GLN A 296 -10.04 -8.40 10.63
N LEU A 297 -9.13 -7.44 10.40
CA LEU A 297 -8.92 -6.81 9.09
C LEU A 297 -8.55 -7.80 7.97
N TYR A 298 -7.86 -8.89 8.30
CA TYR A 298 -7.57 -9.98 7.35
C TYR A 298 -8.76 -10.92 7.20
N ARG A 299 -9.39 -11.33 8.31
CA ARG A 299 -10.55 -12.24 8.30
C ARG A 299 -11.76 -11.66 7.55
N GLU A 300 -11.91 -10.33 7.56
CA GLU A 300 -12.93 -9.59 6.82
C GLU A 300 -12.41 -8.91 5.54
N ASP A 301 -11.11 -9.02 5.23
CA ASP A 301 -10.48 -8.55 3.98
C ASP A 301 -10.54 -7.03 3.75
N TRP A 302 -10.53 -6.23 4.82
CA TRP A 302 -10.67 -4.76 4.77
C TRP A 302 -9.65 -4.07 3.84
N LEU A 303 -8.49 -4.69 3.63
CA LEU A 303 -7.40 -4.23 2.77
C LEU A 303 -7.09 -5.19 1.61
N GLY A 304 -7.95 -6.16 1.30
CA GLY A 304 -7.69 -7.13 0.23
C GLY A 304 -6.50 -8.08 0.47
N LEU A 305 -5.87 -8.01 1.65
CA LEU A 305 -4.67 -8.79 1.99
C LEU A 305 -4.93 -10.30 1.98
N ARG A 306 -6.14 -10.77 2.32
CA ARG A 306 -6.49 -12.19 2.23
C ARG A 306 -6.78 -12.61 0.79
N ALA A 307 -7.25 -11.71 -0.07
CA ALA A 307 -7.33 -11.95 -1.51
C ALA A 307 -5.92 -12.05 -2.15
N LEU A 308 -4.96 -11.23 -1.69
CA LEU A 308 -3.56 -11.27 -2.10
C LEU A 308 -2.83 -12.54 -1.62
N ASP A 309 -2.99 -12.91 -0.35
CA ASP A 309 -2.43 -14.11 0.27
C ASP A 309 -2.91 -15.39 -0.45
N ARG A 310 -4.21 -15.46 -0.78
CA ARG A 310 -4.81 -16.59 -1.52
C ARG A 310 -4.25 -16.82 -2.93
N LYS A 311 -3.57 -15.84 -3.54
CA LYS A 311 -2.86 -16.00 -4.82
C LYS A 311 -1.34 -16.15 -4.67
N GLY A 312 -0.85 -16.32 -3.43
CA GLY A 312 0.59 -16.47 -3.13
C GLY A 312 1.38 -15.16 -3.13
N GLY A 313 0.69 -14.01 -3.12
CA GLY A 313 1.33 -12.70 -3.24
C GLY A 313 1.64 -12.00 -1.91
N LEU A 314 1.25 -12.55 -0.77
CA LEU A 314 1.58 -11.99 0.55
C LEU A 314 2.78 -12.76 1.13
N ARG A 315 3.93 -12.08 1.25
CA ARG A 315 5.21 -12.71 1.60
C ARG A 315 5.80 -12.10 2.86
N PHE A 316 6.30 -12.94 3.74
CA PHE A 316 6.90 -12.57 5.02
C PHE A 316 8.38 -12.93 4.98
N ARG A 317 9.24 -12.02 5.44
CA ARG A 317 10.70 -12.17 5.47
C ARG A 317 11.22 -11.66 6.80
N GLN A 318 12.20 -12.36 7.37
CA GLN A 318 12.88 -12.00 8.60
C GLN A 318 14.39 -11.94 8.31
N ILE A 319 15.07 -10.91 8.83
CA ILE A 319 16.50 -10.66 8.59
C ILE A 319 17.20 -10.22 9.88
N PRO A 320 18.45 -10.66 10.12
CA PRO A 320 19.20 -10.29 11.33
C PRO A 320 19.56 -8.80 11.37
N GLY A 321 19.75 -8.26 12.59
CA GLY A 321 20.18 -6.87 12.83
C GLY A 321 19.10 -5.95 13.42
N ASP A 322 19.53 -4.73 13.79
CA ASP A 322 18.65 -3.63 14.23
C ASP A 322 18.08 -2.88 13.00
N HIS A 323 17.17 -1.93 13.23
CA HIS A 323 16.48 -1.15 12.22
C HIS A 323 17.40 -0.57 11.14
N MET A 324 17.03 -0.77 9.88
CA MET A 324 17.77 -0.32 8.68
C MET A 324 19.19 -0.87 8.50
N GLN A 325 19.63 -1.86 9.29
CA GLN A 325 20.86 -2.62 9.04
C GLN A 325 20.59 -3.70 7.97
N ILE A 326 20.65 -3.32 6.70
CA ILE A 326 20.35 -4.22 5.58
C ILE A 326 21.66 -4.70 4.96
N GLY A 327 21.81 -6.01 4.78
CA GLY A 327 22.96 -6.59 4.07
C GLY A 327 22.83 -6.44 2.55
N GLU A 328 23.94 -6.25 1.83
CA GLU A 328 23.93 -6.16 0.35
C GLU A 328 23.26 -7.39 -0.30
N GLU A 329 23.55 -8.59 0.20
CA GLU A 329 22.94 -9.84 -0.25
C GLU A 329 21.40 -9.84 -0.11
N VAL A 330 20.87 -9.19 0.93
CA VAL A 330 19.41 -9.08 1.14
C VAL A 330 18.80 -8.19 0.05
N LEU A 331 19.43 -7.07 -0.30
CA LEU A 331 18.96 -6.23 -1.41
C LEU A 331 19.09 -6.94 -2.75
N ASN A 332 20.26 -7.52 -3.06
CA ASN A 332 20.51 -8.22 -4.32
C ASN A 332 19.54 -9.40 -4.53
N SER A 333 19.31 -10.23 -3.50
CA SER A 333 18.33 -11.32 -3.56
C SER A 333 16.89 -10.82 -3.68
N THR A 334 16.52 -9.74 -2.97
CA THR A 334 15.21 -9.08 -3.13
C THR A 334 15.00 -8.57 -4.55
N PHE A 335 16.01 -7.97 -5.16
CA PHE A 335 15.95 -7.48 -6.53
C PHE A 335 15.91 -8.62 -7.55
N ALA A 336 16.72 -9.66 -7.36
CA ALA A 336 16.69 -10.87 -8.19
C ALA A 336 15.33 -11.60 -8.11
N GLU A 337 14.70 -11.66 -6.94
CA GLU A 337 13.37 -12.29 -6.76
C GLU A 337 12.24 -11.42 -7.32
N PHE A 338 12.17 -10.12 -6.99
CA PHE A 338 10.95 -9.31 -7.20
C PHE A 338 10.98 -8.31 -8.36
N LEU A 339 12.14 -7.82 -8.79
CA LEU A 339 12.24 -6.87 -9.91
C LEU A 339 12.42 -7.57 -11.26
N GLY A 340 12.24 -6.84 -12.35
CA GLY A 340 12.45 -7.34 -13.72
C GLY A 340 11.26 -7.07 -14.65
N PRO A 341 11.17 -7.73 -15.80
CA PRO A 341 10.25 -7.32 -16.87
C PRO A 341 8.78 -7.57 -16.52
N ALA A 342 7.86 -6.85 -17.18
CA ALA A 342 6.43 -6.85 -16.84
C ALA A 342 5.83 -8.27 -16.73
N GLY A 343 6.21 -9.16 -17.65
CA GLY A 343 5.73 -10.54 -17.72
C GLY A 343 6.32 -11.52 -16.69
N LYS A 344 7.27 -11.11 -15.83
CA LYS A 344 7.99 -12.00 -14.89
C LYS A 344 7.04 -12.91 -14.09
N LYS A 345 7.43 -14.18 -13.92
CA LYS A 345 6.70 -15.15 -13.07
C LYS A 345 7.42 -15.33 -11.75
N PHE A 346 6.69 -15.19 -10.65
CA PHE A 346 7.22 -15.35 -9.30
C PHE A 346 7.03 -16.78 -8.79
N ALA A 347 7.97 -17.26 -7.97
CA ALA A 347 7.86 -18.57 -7.34
C ALA A 347 6.72 -18.59 -6.31
N VAL A 348 6.00 -19.71 -6.22
CA VAL A 348 5.01 -19.93 -5.17
C VAL A 348 5.73 -20.43 -3.92
N GLU A 349 5.77 -19.59 -2.88
CA GLU A 349 6.23 -20.00 -1.56
C GLU A 349 5.30 -21.04 -0.94
N LYS A 350 5.89 -22.00 -0.23
CA LYS A 350 5.15 -22.95 0.60
C LYS A 350 5.15 -22.43 2.03
N GLU A 351 3.98 -22.46 2.68
CA GLU A 351 3.88 -22.11 4.09
C GLU A 351 4.87 -22.96 4.92
N GLY A 352 5.67 -22.29 5.75
CA GLY A 352 6.72 -22.91 6.56
C GLY A 352 8.14 -22.76 6.03
N ALA A 353 8.37 -22.19 4.84
CA ALA A 353 9.71 -21.93 4.29
C ALA A 353 10.44 -20.71 4.91
N ALA A 354 10.21 -20.43 6.20
CA ALA A 354 10.85 -19.35 6.96
C ALA A 354 12.11 -19.85 7.70
N ASP A 355 12.94 -20.65 7.02
CA ASP A 355 14.28 -21.02 7.51
C ASP A 355 15.29 -19.95 7.11
N GLY A 356 16.04 -19.43 8.10
CA GLY A 356 16.81 -18.20 7.96
C GLY A 356 18.02 -18.28 7.04
N LEU A 357 18.18 -17.25 6.21
CA LEU A 357 19.41 -16.97 5.47
C LEU A 357 20.41 -16.26 6.41
N VAL A 358 21.20 -17.04 7.13
CA VAL A 358 22.23 -16.54 8.08
C VAL A 358 23.58 -16.45 7.36
N PHE A 359 23.98 -15.25 6.97
CA PHE A 359 25.26 -14.96 6.30
C PHE A 359 25.96 -13.74 6.92
N GLU A 360 27.29 -13.70 6.88
CA GLU A 360 28.12 -12.71 7.59
C GLU A 360 28.44 -11.45 6.76
N GLU A 361 28.26 -10.30 7.41
CA GLU A 361 28.86 -8.98 7.15
C GLU A 361 29.00 -8.45 5.71
N LEU A 362 28.01 -7.64 5.30
CA LEU A 362 28.28 -6.28 4.79
C LEU A 362 27.08 -5.37 5.10
N GLN A 363 27.08 -4.75 6.29
CA GLN A 363 25.96 -3.94 6.77
C GLN A 363 25.92 -2.56 6.12
N ILE A 364 24.84 -2.28 5.40
CA ILE A 364 24.47 -0.94 4.94
C ILE A 364 23.61 -0.32 6.04
N VAL A 365 23.98 0.87 6.53
CA VAL A 365 23.14 1.63 7.47
C VAL A 365 22.46 2.76 6.69
N ILE A 366 21.16 2.62 6.48
CA ILE A 366 20.31 3.69 5.94
C ILE A 366 19.85 4.55 7.13
N PHE A 367 20.07 5.88 7.06
CA PHE A 367 20.03 6.83 8.19
C PHE A 367 18.90 7.87 8.09
#